data_AF-M6KLG4-F1
#
_entry.id   AF-M6KLG4-F1
#
_cell.length_a   1.000
_cell.length_b   1.000
_cell.length_c   1.000
_cell.angle_alpha   90.00
_cell.angle_beta   90.00
_cell.angle_gamma   90.00
#
_symmetry.space_group_name_H-M   'P 1'
#
loop_
_entity.id
_entity.type
_entity.pdbx_description
1 polymer ?
#
loop_
_entity_poly.entity_id
_entity_poly.type
_entity_poly.pdbx_seq_one_letter_code
_entity_poly.pdbx_strand_id
1 'polypeptide(L)'
;MKFGLDANVAYPPLSVLYSIFLIFGCDFLGFYFLKLFESSLGKVKNTWIRWQAPLIGALLLSVILYPLALSALTPRFLMKSAAIFLSVLGCANICFFVKNGTKNLVSISYYSNIFKSIQYHSFFEKIGNDKKIKKSFSLFKLIGFIKNKFNLINKNDVLNVFIILLMIGYGFLALCPITNADSLDYHIGVAIEILNQGKMPVFSGWFHGRLAGSGEVLNALGLAIGAEQFGSLLQFCGLLSIYGILSFYSFAEKFSESDGVWRKIIIIAFLSSPVLVFLVSSPKPQLLQIGMTSFAITLLLEIFSKIKTDKNKLFAFSLICILIMSATQAKFSFFCQLF
;
A
#
# COMPACT_ATOMS: atom_id res chain seq x y z
N MET A 1 27.85 17.34 -8.14
CA MET A 1 26.74 17.09 -7.20
C MET A 1 25.45 17.60 -7.81
N LYS A 2 24.31 16.93 -7.59
CA LYS A 2 23.00 17.34 -8.11
C LYS A 2 22.14 17.82 -6.95
N PHE A 3 21.93 19.13 -6.85
CA PHE A 3 21.30 19.76 -5.68
C PHE A 3 19.81 20.13 -5.86
N GLY A 4 19.16 19.69 -6.95
CA GLY A 4 17.73 19.90 -7.18
C GLY A 4 16.95 18.59 -7.20
N LEU A 5 15.69 18.63 -6.77
CA LEU A 5 14.73 17.54 -6.98
C LEU A 5 14.67 17.17 -8.47
N ASP A 6 14.56 18.18 -9.33
CA ASP A 6 14.44 18.03 -10.79
C ASP A 6 15.63 17.27 -11.41
N ALA A 7 16.81 17.34 -10.79
CA ALA A 7 18.00 16.65 -11.28
C ALA A 7 18.02 15.14 -10.93
N ASN A 8 17.17 14.75 -9.97
CA ASN A 8 17.05 13.40 -9.42
C ASN A 8 15.68 12.76 -9.68
N VAL A 9 14.76 13.44 -10.39
CA VAL A 9 13.43 12.92 -10.73
C VAL A 9 13.35 12.66 -12.24
N ALA A 10 12.70 11.56 -12.62
CA ALA A 10 12.41 11.28 -14.03
C ALA A 10 11.17 12.07 -14.48
N TYR A 11 11.15 12.55 -15.72
CA TYR A 11 9.99 13.26 -16.25
C TYR A 11 8.71 12.40 -16.14
N PRO A 12 7.57 12.95 -15.66
CA PRO A 12 6.29 12.26 -15.74
C PRO A 12 5.96 11.88 -17.19
N PRO A 13 5.43 10.66 -17.47
CA PRO A 13 4.91 9.64 -16.54
C PRO A 13 5.94 8.60 -16.08
N LEU A 14 7.22 8.72 -16.45
CA LEU A 14 8.23 7.69 -16.17
C LEU A 14 8.51 7.52 -14.67
N SER A 15 8.55 8.62 -13.90
CA SER A 15 8.72 8.55 -12.43
C SER A 15 7.65 7.67 -11.77
N VAL A 16 6.40 7.80 -12.21
CA VAL A 16 5.28 7.00 -11.71
C VAL A 16 5.46 5.52 -12.07
N LEU A 17 5.82 5.21 -13.32
CA LEU A 17 6.07 3.85 -13.77
C LEU A 17 7.19 3.18 -12.97
N TYR A 18 8.31 3.88 -12.76
CA TYR A 18 9.40 3.38 -11.94
C TYR A 18 8.98 3.13 -10.49
N SER A 19 8.19 4.03 -9.91
CA SER A 19 7.67 3.87 -8.56
C SER A 19 6.78 2.63 -8.44
N ILE A 20 5.87 2.41 -9.41
CA ILE A 20 5.03 1.21 -9.48
C ILE A 20 5.89 -0.05 -9.59
N PHE A 21 6.88 -0.08 -10.49
CA PHE A 21 7.77 -1.23 -10.65
C PHE A 21 8.55 -1.55 -9.37
N LEU A 22 9.07 -0.53 -8.67
CA LEU A 22 9.75 -0.76 -7.39
C LEU A 22 8.82 -1.39 -6.35
N ILE A 23 7.57 -0.94 -6.24
CA ILE A 23 6.59 -1.51 -5.29
C ILE A 23 6.26 -2.96 -5.65
N PHE A 24 6.07 -3.28 -6.92
CA PHE A 24 5.87 -4.67 -7.34
C PHE A 24 7.12 -5.54 -7.14
N GLY A 25 8.31 -4.94 -7.14
CA GLY A 25 9.56 -5.58 -6.74
C GLY A 25 9.59 -5.88 -5.24
N CYS A 26 9.19 -4.92 -4.40
CA CYS A 26 9.02 -5.14 -2.96
C CYS A 26 7.99 -6.25 -2.69
N ASP A 27 6.86 -6.22 -3.39
CA ASP A 27 5.82 -7.24 -3.31
C ASP A 27 6.35 -8.64 -3.67
N PHE A 28 7.14 -8.75 -4.74
CA PHE A 28 7.78 -10.00 -5.13
C PHE A 28 8.72 -10.52 -4.03
N LEU A 29 9.67 -9.69 -3.60
CA LEU A 29 10.64 -10.07 -2.56
C LEU A 29 9.95 -10.48 -1.26
N GLY A 30 8.98 -9.68 -0.81
CA GLY A 30 8.27 -9.96 0.43
C GLY A 30 7.38 -11.20 0.34
N PHE A 31 6.79 -11.50 -0.81
CA PHE A 31 6.05 -12.75 -1.01
C PHE A 31 6.94 -13.99 -0.84
N TYR A 32 8.14 -13.98 -1.46
CA TYR A 32 9.08 -15.09 -1.32
C TYR A 32 9.63 -15.20 0.11
N PHE A 33 9.88 -14.08 0.78
CA PHE A 33 10.30 -14.10 2.17
C PHE A 33 9.21 -14.66 3.08
N LEU A 34 7.96 -14.21 2.94
CA LEU A 34 6.84 -14.76 3.70
C LEU A 34 6.66 -16.25 3.46
N LYS A 35 6.97 -16.75 2.25
CA LYS A 35 6.93 -18.17 1.94
C LYS A 35 7.95 -19.00 2.74
N LEU A 36 9.09 -18.42 3.13
CA LEU A 36 10.03 -19.08 4.06
C LEU A 36 9.40 -19.35 5.44
N PHE A 37 8.42 -18.53 5.82
CA PHE A 37 7.66 -18.65 7.07
C PHE A 37 6.31 -19.36 6.89
N GLU A 38 6.04 -19.98 5.73
CA GLU A 38 4.78 -20.68 5.45
C GLU A 38 4.52 -21.83 6.44
N SER A 39 5.57 -22.48 6.95
CA SER A 39 5.44 -23.51 7.98
C SER A 39 4.89 -22.97 9.30
N SER A 40 5.19 -21.72 9.65
CA SER A 40 4.75 -21.06 10.89
C SER A 40 3.47 -20.24 10.72
N LEU A 41 3.29 -19.60 9.57
CA LEU A 41 2.18 -18.69 9.27
C LEU A 41 0.98 -19.39 8.62
N GLY A 42 1.15 -20.64 8.18
CA GLY A 42 0.20 -21.31 7.30
C GLY A 42 0.27 -20.81 5.86
N LYS A 43 -0.70 -21.20 5.04
CA LYS A 43 -0.72 -20.91 3.59
C LYS A 43 -0.65 -19.40 3.33
N VAL A 44 0.37 -18.97 2.60
CA VAL A 44 0.59 -17.55 2.26
C VAL A 44 -0.24 -17.10 1.05
N LYS A 45 -0.46 -18.01 0.09
CA LYS A 45 -1.19 -17.70 -1.14
C LYS A 45 -2.70 -17.65 -0.86
N ASN A 46 -3.36 -16.60 -1.36
CA ASN A 46 -4.80 -16.33 -1.22
C ASN A 46 -5.28 -16.11 0.23
N THR A 47 -4.39 -15.70 1.13
CA THR A 47 -4.72 -15.35 2.51
C THR A 47 -4.41 -13.88 2.81
N TRP A 48 -4.87 -13.41 3.97
CA TRP A 48 -4.60 -12.06 4.48
C TRP A 48 -3.09 -11.74 4.57
N ILE A 49 -2.25 -12.78 4.75
CA ILE A 49 -0.78 -12.68 4.79
C ILE A 49 -0.22 -12.15 3.46
N ARG A 50 -0.87 -12.46 2.32
CA ARG A 50 -0.45 -11.95 1.01
C ARG A 50 -0.46 -10.43 0.92
N TRP A 51 -1.35 -9.76 1.65
CA TRP A 51 -1.47 -8.30 1.68
C TRP A 51 -0.32 -7.65 2.46
N GLN A 52 0.46 -8.44 3.21
CA GLN A 52 1.66 -7.99 3.94
C GLN A 52 2.94 -8.06 3.09
N ALA A 53 2.90 -8.71 1.92
CA ALA A 53 4.06 -8.90 1.06
C ALA A 53 4.80 -7.61 0.69
N PRO A 54 4.17 -6.53 0.17
CA PRO A 54 4.92 -5.32 -0.18
C PRO A 54 5.59 -4.66 1.03
N LEU A 55 4.94 -4.74 2.20
CA LEU A 55 5.48 -4.24 3.46
C LEU A 55 6.70 -5.03 3.92
N ILE A 56 6.68 -6.36 3.80
CA ILE A 56 7.83 -7.22 4.10
C ILE A 56 8.99 -6.97 3.13
N GLY A 57 8.69 -6.71 1.85
CA GLY A 57 9.73 -6.31 0.89
C GLY A 57 10.42 -5.01 1.30
N ALA A 58 9.66 -4.00 1.71
CA ALA A 58 10.20 -2.75 2.21
C ALA A 58 11.03 -2.93 3.49
N LEU A 59 10.61 -3.83 4.39
CA LEU A 59 11.38 -4.22 5.58
C LEU A 59 12.73 -4.84 5.21
N LEU A 60 12.77 -5.76 4.25
CA LEU A 60 14.04 -6.38 3.85
C LEU A 60 15.02 -5.35 3.29
N LEU A 61 14.50 -4.42 2.49
CA LEU A 61 15.30 -3.31 1.96
C LEU A 61 15.80 -2.41 3.08
N SER A 62 14.96 -2.08 4.07
CA SER A 62 15.38 -1.20 5.18
C SER A 62 16.43 -1.87 6.06
N VAL A 63 16.25 -3.14 6.42
CA VAL A 63 17.20 -3.91 7.24
C VAL A 63 18.58 -4.02 6.59
N ILE A 64 18.66 -4.03 5.25
CA ILE A 64 19.92 -4.10 4.52
C ILE A 64 20.51 -2.71 4.25
N LEU A 65 19.72 -1.80 3.69
CA LEU A 65 20.22 -0.51 3.20
C LEU A 65 20.50 0.49 4.32
N TYR A 66 19.75 0.43 5.43
CA TYR A 66 19.93 1.39 6.51
C TYR A 66 21.28 1.22 7.23
N PRO A 67 21.72 0.01 7.63
CA PRO A 67 23.07 -0.19 8.15
C PRO A 67 24.16 0.19 7.15
N LEU A 68 23.96 -0.11 5.86
CA LEU A 68 24.92 0.30 4.81
C LEU A 68 25.06 1.82 4.75
N ALA A 69 23.95 2.57 4.83
CA ALA A 69 23.95 4.03 4.83
C ALA A 69 24.64 4.62 6.07
N LEU A 70 24.47 4.00 7.23
CA LEU A 70 25.19 4.37 8.46
C LEU A 70 26.70 4.11 8.33
N SER A 71 27.09 3.02 7.68
CA SER A 71 28.51 2.68 7.42
C SER A 71 29.14 3.45 6.25
N ALA A 72 28.43 4.41 5.64
CA ALA A 72 28.88 5.16 4.47
C ALA A 72 29.17 4.30 3.21
N LEU A 73 28.43 3.20 3.04
CA LEU A 73 28.57 2.24 1.95
C LEU A 73 27.39 2.28 0.96
N THR A 74 26.73 3.43 0.79
CA THR A 74 25.60 3.58 -0.15
C THR A 74 25.90 4.54 -1.31
N PRO A 75 26.98 4.33 -2.08
CA PRO A 75 27.27 5.18 -3.22
C PRO A 75 26.10 5.15 -4.22
N ARG A 76 25.89 6.26 -4.94
CA ARG A 76 24.78 6.40 -5.90
C ARG A 76 24.69 5.25 -6.90
N PHE A 77 25.83 4.70 -7.32
CA PHE A 77 25.88 3.54 -8.21
C PHE A 77 25.21 2.30 -7.60
N LEU A 78 25.48 2.00 -6.32
CA LEU A 78 24.88 0.87 -5.61
C LEU A 78 23.37 1.07 -5.44
N MET A 79 22.94 2.26 -5.00
CA MET A 79 21.50 2.56 -4.87
C MET A 79 20.79 2.41 -6.23
N LYS A 80 21.39 2.93 -7.30
CA LYS A 80 20.82 2.83 -8.65
C LYS A 80 20.78 1.40 -9.16
N SER A 81 21.82 0.60 -8.95
CA SER A 81 21.84 -0.81 -9.40
C SER A 81 20.81 -1.65 -8.63
N ALA A 82 20.71 -1.46 -7.31
CA ALA A 82 19.71 -2.11 -6.47
C ALA A 82 18.28 -1.73 -6.91
N ALA A 83 18.02 -0.45 -7.17
CA ALA A 83 16.72 0.03 -7.63
C ALA A 83 16.36 -0.49 -9.03
N ILE A 84 17.31 -0.52 -9.98
CA ILE A 84 17.09 -1.10 -11.31
C ILE A 84 16.77 -2.59 -11.18
N PHE A 85 17.55 -3.35 -10.41
CA PHE A 85 17.31 -4.77 -10.19
C PHE A 85 15.91 -5.03 -9.61
N LEU A 86 15.52 -4.25 -8.59
CA LEU A 86 14.20 -4.34 -7.99
C LEU A 86 13.07 -4.00 -8.98
N SER A 87 13.29 -2.98 -9.82
CA SER A 87 12.36 -2.58 -10.87
C SER A 87 12.18 -3.66 -11.95
N VAL A 88 13.26 -4.33 -12.35
CA VAL A 88 13.17 -5.48 -13.29
C VAL A 88 12.38 -6.64 -12.67
N LEU A 89 12.63 -6.97 -11.40
CA LEU A 89 11.83 -7.98 -10.69
C LEU A 89 10.35 -7.59 -10.62
N GLY A 90 10.06 -6.32 -10.34
CA GLY A 90 8.70 -5.80 -10.32
C GLY A 90 8.00 -5.87 -11.67
N CYS A 91 8.69 -5.48 -12.74
CA CYS A 91 8.18 -5.62 -14.11
C CYS A 91 7.86 -7.09 -14.45
N ALA A 92 8.76 -8.02 -14.11
CA ALA A 92 8.52 -9.46 -14.29
C ALA A 92 7.30 -9.95 -13.49
N ASN A 93 7.15 -9.48 -12.24
CA ASN A 93 6.01 -9.81 -11.38
C ASN A 93 4.68 -9.30 -11.97
N ILE A 94 4.65 -8.08 -12.47
CA ILE A 94 3.47 -7.51 -13.16
C ILE A 94 3.13 -8.33 -14.41
N CYS A 95 4.12 -8.67 -15.24
CA CYS A 95 3.90 -9.50 -16.43
C CYS A 95 3.32 -10.87 -16.07
N PHE A 96 3.81 -11.50 -15.01
CA PHE A 96 3.25 -12.76 -14.51
C PHE A 96 1.83 -12.59 -13.96
N PHE A 97 1.56 -11.51 -13.22
CA PHE A 97 0.24 -11.18 -12.70
C PHE A 97 -0.77 -10.97 -13.83
N VAL A 98 -0.43 -10.18 -14.86
CA VAL A 98 -1.26 -9.94 -16.04
C VAL A 98 -1.48 -11.23 -16.83
N LYS A 99 -0.44 -12.06 -17.01
CA LYS A 99 -0.55 -13.36 -17.71
C LYS A 99 -1.47 -14.35 -16.97
N ASN A 100 -1.44 -14.37 -15.64
CA ASN A 100 -2.35 -15.21 -14.85
C ASN A 100 -3.76 -14.62 -14.79
N GLY A 101 -3.88 -13.30 -14.67
CA GLY A 101 -5.15 -12.59 -14.68
C GLY A 101 -5.89 -12.77 -15.99
N THR A 102 -5.21 -12.67 -17.13
CA THR A 102 -5.78 -12.94 -18.47
C THR A 102 -6.23 -14.39 -18.61
N LYS A 103 -5.47 -15.38 -18.13
CA LYS A 103 -5.91 -16.78 -18.10
C LYS A 103 -7.17 -17.00 -17.26
N ASN A 104 -7.25 -16.37 -16.08
CA ASN A 104 -8.45 -16.43 -15.24
C ASN A 104 -9.63 -15.68 -15.88
N LEU A 105 -9.40 -14.55 -16.55
CA LEU A 105 -10.44 -13.81 -17.29
C LEU A 105 -10.97 -14.61 -18.50
N VAL A 106 -10.10 -15.35 -19.20
CA VAL A 106 -10.53 -16.27 -20.27
C VAL A 106 -11.40 -17.40 -19.70
N SER A 107 -11.16 -17.88 -18.47
CA SER A 107 -12.09 -18.80 -17.79
C SER A 107 -13.39 -18.13 -17.30
N ILE A 108 -13.35 -16.83 -16.98
CA ILE A 108 -14.54 -16.01 -16.63
C ILE A 108 -15.37 -15.64 -17.87
N SER A 109 -14.86 -15.83 -19.09
CA SER A 109 -15.67 -15.70 -20.32
C SER A 109 -16.83 -16.70 -20.38
N TYR A 110 -16.78 -17.79 -19.59
CA TYR A 110 -17.93 -18.69 -19.38
C TYR A 110 -19.01 -18.11 -18.44
N TYR A 111 -18.68 -17.08 -17.66
CA TYR A 111 -19.59 -16.33 -16.78
C TYR A 111 -20.00 -14.96 -17.36
N SER A 112 -19.83 -14.74 -18.66
CA SER A 112 -20.30 -13.54 -19.37
C SER A 112 -21.82 -13.28 -19.26
N ASN A 113 -22.58 -14.16 -18.60
CA ASN A 113 -24.01 -14.01 -18.35
C ASN A 113 -24.35 -12.95 -17.29
N ILE A 114 -23.41 -12.49 -16.45
CA ILE A 114 -23.70 -11.43 -15.47
C ILE A 114 -23.71 -10.03 -16.12
N PHE A 115 -22.93 -9.79 -17.18
CA PHE A 115 -22.99 -8.54 -17.94
C PHE A 115 -24.02 -8.58 -19.08
N LYS A 116 -24.39 -9.76 -19.58
CA LYS A 116 -25.53 -9.90 -20.51
C LYS A 116 -26.87 -9.53 -19.88
N SER A 117 -27.06 -9.75 -18.57
CA SER A 117 -28.31 -9.33 -17.89
C SER A 117 -28.46 -7.80 -17.79
N ILE A 118 -27.34 -7.07 -17.74
CA ILE A 118 -27.32 -5.59 -17.74
C ILE A 118 -27.61 -5.03 -19.14
N GLN A 119 -27.20 -5.74 -20.20
CA GLN A 119 -27.37 -5.29 -21.58
C GLN A 119 -28.72 -5.68 -22.20
N TYR A 120 -29.44 -6.65 -21.64
CA TYR A 120 -30.81 -6.98 -22.08
C TYR A 120 -31.89 -6.02 -21.55
N HIS A 121 -31.58 -5.15 -20.59
CA HIS A 121 -32.55 -4.19 -20.05
C HIS A 121 -32.47 -2.80 -20.71
N SER A 122 -31.60 -2.60 -21.71
CA SER A 122 -31.40 -1.29 -22.36
C SER A 122 -31.88 -1.21 -23.81
N PHE A 123 -32.62 -2.19 -24.35
CA PHE A 123 -33.12 -2.09 -25.72
C PHE A 123 -34.49 -2.75 -25.91
N PHE A 124 -35.43 -1.96 -26.45
CA PHE A 124 -36.84 -2.25 -26.77
C PHE A 124 -37.88 -2.20 -25.63
N GLU A 125 -38.35 -0.99 -25.33
CA GLU A 125 -39.81 -0.78 -25.42
C GLU A 125 -40.09 0.31 -26.45
N LYS A 126 -40.59 -0.14 -27.61
CA LYS A 126 -41.23 0.69 -28.63
C LYS A 126 -42.39 1.42 -27.95
N ILE A 127 -42.25 2.72 -27.72
CA ILE A 127 -43.41 3.61 -27.63
C ILE A 127 -43.69 4.10 -29.04
N GLY A 128 -44.62 3.39 -29.69
CA GLY A 128 -45.38 3.95 -30.79
C GLY A 128 -46.20 5.14 -30.28
N ASN A 129 -46.35 6.12 -31.18
CA ASN A 129 -47.33 7.21 -31.18
C ASN A 129 -48.19 7.39 -29.92
N ASP A 130 -47.99 8.51 -29.22
CA ASP A 130 -49.00 9.56 -29.28
C ASP A 130 -48.50 10.93 -28.81
N LYS A 131 -48.88 11.95 -29.60
CA LYS A 131 -48.67 13.37 -29.33
C LYS A 131 -49.56 13.83 -28.17
N LYS A 132 -48.97 14.42 -27.12
CA LYS A 132 -49.21 15.82 -26.71
C LYS A 132 -48.40 16.23 -25.48
N ILE A 133 -47.72 17.36 -25.66
CA ILE A 133 -46.95 18.12 -24.69
C ILE A 133 -47.84 18.58 -23.52
N LYS A 134 -47.40 18.34 -22.27
CA LYS A 134 -47.47 19.38 -21.23
C LYS A 134 -46.31 19.24 -20.23
N LYS A 135 -45.36 20.17 -20.36
CA LYS A 135 -44.27 20.47 -19.44
C LYS A 135 -44.81 20.62 -18.02
N SER A 136 -44.43 19.70 -17.14
CA SER A 136 -44.35 19.91 -15.70
C SER A 136 -43.11 19.16 -15.22
N PHE A 137 -42.08 19.93 -14.93
CA PHE A 137 -40.78 19.52 -14.42
C PHE A 137 -41.00 18.83 -13.06
N SER A 138 -41.12 17.50 -13.06
CA SER A 138 -41.34 16.74 -11.83
C SER A 138 -40.00 16.32 -11.23
N LEU A 139 -39.30 17.28 -10.63
CA LEU A 139 -38.18 17.03 -9.72
C LEU A 139 -38.58 16.05 -8.59
N PHE A 140 -39.89 16.03 -8.25
CA PHE A 140 -40.50 15.07 -7.33
C PHE A 140 -40.59 13.63 -7.85
N LYS A 141 -40.76 13.39 -9.17
CA LYS A 141 -40.71 12.03 -9.74
C LYS A 141 -39.30 11.46 -9.71
N LEU A 142 -38.28 12.31 -9.92
CA LEU A 142 -36.88 11.90 -9.84
C LEU A 142 -36.51 11.45 -8.40
N ILE A 143 -36.96 12.19 -7.38
CA ILE A 143 -36.76 11.82 -5.97
C ILE A 143 -37.47 10.50 -5.64
N GLY A 144 -38.70 10.29 -6.13
CA GLY A 144 -39.41 9.01 -5.97
C GLY A 144 -38.71 7.83 -6.66
N PHE A 145 -38.17 8.05 -7.86
CA PHE A 145 -37.42 7.04 -8.62
C PHE A 145 -36.07 6.70 -7.96
N ILE A 146 -35.36 7.73 -7.48
CA ILE A 146 -34.13 7.59 -6.70
C ILE A 146 -34.43 6.82 -5.41
N LYS A 147 -35.50 7.18 -4.68
CA LYS A 147 -35.90 6.53 -3.43
C LYS A 147 -36.28 5.07 -3.61
N ASN A 148 -37.01 4.72 -4.68
CA ASN A 148 -37.35 3.33 -4.99
C ASN A 148 -36.12 2.50 -5.41
N LYS A 149 -35.15 3.11 -6.09
CA LYS A 149 -33.91 2.43 -6.49
C LYS A 149 -32.95 2.25 -5.31
N PHE A 150 -32.89 3.18 -4.36
CA PHE A 150 -32.12 3.04 -3.11
C PHE A 150 -32.63 1.92 -2.20
N ASN A 151 -33.94 1.64 -2.20
CA ASN A 151 -34.51 0.54 -1.42
C ASN A 151 -34.10 -0.86 -1.92
N LEU A 152 -33.60 -0.97 -3.15
CA LEU A 152 -33.12 -2.23 -3.74
C LEU A 152 -31.61 -2.43 -3.57
N ILE A 153 -30.88 -1.43 -3.07
CA ILE A 153 -29.43 -1.55 -2.89
C ILE A 153 -29.18 -2.20 -1.54
N ASN A 154 -28.58 -3.39 -1.56
CA ASN A 154 -28.17 -4.07 -0.34
C ASN A 154 -27.19 -3.19 0.43
N LYS A 155 -27.45 -2.94 1.72
CA LYS A 155 -26.59 -2.12 2.59
C LYS A 155 -25.14 -2.59 2.56
N ASN A 156 -24.94 -3.90 2.46
CA ASN A 156 -23.62 -4.52 2.38
C ASN A 156 -22.83 -4.15 1.12
N ASP A 157 -23.51 -3.92 0.00
CA ASP A 157 -22.88 -3.57 -1.27
C ASP A 157 -22.49 -2.09 -1.29
N VAL A 158 -23.30 -1.21 -0.69
CA VAL A 158 -22.96 0.21 -0.52
C VAL A 158 -21.67 0.38 0.26
N LEU A 159 -21.54 -0.32 1.40
CA LEU A 159 -20.34 -0.26 2.24
C LEU A 159 -19.10 -0.76 1.49
N ASN A 160 -19.23 -1.84 0.70
CA ASN A 160 -18.14 -2.37 -0.12
C ASN A 160 -17.70 -1.36 -1.19
N VAL A 161 -18.64 -0.76 -1.91
CA VAL A 161 -18.36 0.27 -2.92
C VAL A 161 -17.64 1.46 -2.30
N PHE A 162 -18.07 1.89 -1.11
CA PHE A 162 -17.45 3.01 -0.41
C PHE A 162 -16.00 2.71 0.00
N ILE A 163 -15.73 1.51 0.53
CA ILE A 163 -14.37 1.04 0.85
C ILE A 163 -13.50 1.03 -0.40
N ILE A 164 -13.99 0.47 -1.51
CA ILE A 164 -13.25 0.41 -2.78
C ILE A 164 -12.92 1.82 -3.29
N LEU A 165 -13.89 2.73 -3.24
CA LEU A 165 -13.70 4.12 -3.67
C LEU A 165 -12.63 4.84 -2.84
N LEU A 166 -12.65 4.67 -1.51
CA LEU A 166 -11.62 5.24 -0.62
C LEU A 166 -10.24 4.65 -0.92
N MET A 167 -10.13 3.32 -1.09
CA MET A 167 -8.84 2.67 -1.39
C MET A 167 -8.26 3.13 -2.74
N ILE A 168 -9.11 3.25 -3.77
CA ILE A 168 -8.70 3.79 -5.08
C ILE A 168 -8.30 5.26 -4.95
N GLY A 169 -9.05 6.06 -4.19
CA GLY A 169 -8.73 7.46 -3.90
C GLY A 169 -7.36 7.62 -3.25
N TYR A 170 -7.06 6.82 -2.22
CA TYR A 170 -5.74 6.80 -1.59
C TYR A 170 -4.63 6.34 -2.55
N GLY A 171 -4.90 5.38 -3.42
CA GLY A 171 -3.96 4.96 -4.46
C GLY A 171 -3.61 6.10 -5.41
N PHE A 172 -4.60 6.88 -5.87
CA PHE A 172 -4.35 8.06 -6.70
C PHE A 172 -3.63 9.17 -5.94
N LEU A 173 -3.99 9.42 -4.67
CA LEU A 173 -3.30 10.40 -3.82
C LEU A 173 -1.82 10.05 -3.64
N ALA A 174 -1.48 8.76 -3.51
CA ALA A 174 -0.08 8.32 -3.40
C ALA A 174 0.72 8.54 -4.70
N LEU A 175 0.04 8.63 -5.85
CA LEU A 175 0.66 8.89 -7.16
C LEU A 175 0.81 10.39 -7.48
N CYS A 176 0.21 11.26 -6.67
CA CYS A 176 0.39 12.71 -6.82
C CYS A 176 1.83 13.14 -6.50
N PRO A 177 2.31 14.26 -7.08
CA PRO A 177 3.61 14.82 -6.73
C PRO A 177 3.65 15.26 -5.27
N ILE A 178 4.85 15.28 -4.69
CA ILE A 178 5.04 15.65 -3.29
C ILE A 178 4.99 17.18 -3.16
N THR A 179 3.93 17.69 -2.52
CA THR A 179 3.71 19.14 -2.38
C THR A 179 3.97 19.69 -0.99
N ASN A 180 4.12 18.82 0.01
CA ASN A 180 4.31 19.24 1.41
C ASN A 180 5.74 19.75 1.64
N ALA A 181 5.87 21.00 2.07
CA ALA A 181 7.15 21.66 2.34
C ALA A 181 8.05 20.87 3.29
N ASP A 182 7.49 20.33 4.39
CA ASP A 182 8.25 19.53 5.35
C ASP A 182 8.73 18.19 4.74
N SER A 183 7.98 17.63 3.78
CA SER A 183 8.41 16.43 3.08
C SER A 183 9.49 16.70 2.05
N LEU A 184 9.43 17.86 1.39
CA LEU A 184 10.42 18.28 0.41
C LEU A 184 11.75 18.64 1.07
N ASP A 185 11.73 19.42 2.15
CA ASP A 185 12.92 19.77 2.91
C ASP A 185 13.52 18.52 3.55
N TYR A 186 12.83 17.92 4.51
CA TYR A 186 13.41 16.86 5.33
C TYR A 186 13.44 15.50 4.62
N HIS A 187 12.29 14.93 4.24
CA HIS A 187 12.25 13.53 3.79
C HIS A 187 12.87 13.28 2.42
N ILE A 188 12.74 14.25 1.51
CA ILE A 188 13.30 14.18 0.16
C ILE A 188 14.69 14.84 0.11
N GLY A 189 14.90 15.96 0.80
CA GLY A 189 16.22 16.59 0.86
C GLY A 189 17.26 15.68 1.50
N VAL A 190 16.96 15.03 2.64
CA VAL A 190 17.88 14.06 3.26
C VAL A 190 18.14 12.89 2.31
N ALA A 191 17.12 12.39 1.61
CA ALA A 191 17.28 11.30 0.64
C ALA A 191 18.21 11.67 -0.52
N ILE A 192 18.11 12.90 -1.05
CA ILE A 192 19.02 13.42 -2.08
C ILE A 192 20.45 13.50 -1.54
N GLU A 193 20.61 13.92 -0.29
CA GLU A 193 21.91 14.06 0.32
C GLU A 193 22.59 12.71 0.58
N ILE A 194 21.82 11.69 0.98
CA ILE A 194 22.29 10.30 1.06
C ILE A 194 22.82 9.85 -0.31
N LEU A 195 22.13 10.19 -1.41
CA LEU A 195 22.60 9.86 -2.76
C LEU A 195 23.84 10.64 -3.19
N ASN A 196 24.00 11.88 -2.73
CA ASN A 196 25.14 12.72 -3.08
C ASN A 196 26.40 12.33 -2.30
N GLN A 197 26.27 12.02 -1.00
CA GLN A 197 27.39 11.70 -0.13
C GLN A 197 27.68 10.19 0.01
N GLY A 198 26.70 9.34 -0.28
CA GLY A 198 26.79 7.89 -0.07
C GLY A 198 26.75 7.46 1.39
N LYS A 199 26.27 8.33 2.28
CA LYS A 199 26.20 8.14 3.74
C LYS A 199 25.06 8.94 4.35
N MET A 200 24.70 8.64 5.59
CA MET A 200 23.77 9.49 6.34
C MET A 200 24.31 10.91 6.54
N PRO A 201 23.51 11.96 6.27
CA PRO A 201 23.97 13.33 6.40
C PRO A 201 24.12 13.71 7.87
N VAL A 202 25.27 14.29 8.21
CA VAL A 202 25.55 14.83 9.55
C VAL A 202 25.87 16.31 9.40
N PHE A 203 24.83 17.14 9.44
CA PHE A 203 24.96 18.59 9.35
C PHE A 203 24.48 19.24 10.63
N SER A 204 25.36 20.00 11.29
CA SER A 204 25.07 20.68 12.56
C SER A 204 23.99 21.75 12.44
N GLY A 205 23.83 22.37 11.26
CA GLY A 205 22.82 23.39 11.00
C GLY A 205 21.46 22.86 10.53
N TRP A 206 21.35 21.58 10.15
CA TRP A 206 20.10 21.00 9.63
C TRP A 206 19.45 20.07 10.66
N PHE A 207 18.74 20.69 11.61
CA PHE A 207 18.17 19.96 12.75
C PHE A 207 17.16 18.88 12.34
N HIS A 208 16.32 19.14 11.33
CA HIS A 208 15.36 18.16 10.82
C HIS A 208 16.07 16.94 10.23
N GLY A 209 17.20 17.12 9.55
CA GLY A 209 17.99 16.02 8.98
C GLY A 209 18.51 15.02 10.02
N ARG A 210 18.67 15.42 11.29
CA ARG A 210 19.08 14.52 12.38
C ARG A 210 17.98 13.53 12.80
N LEU A 211 16.73 13.79 12.43
CA LEU A 211 15.61 12.90 12.71
C LEU A 211 15.47 11.78 11.65
N ALA A 212 16.31 11.81 10.61
CA ALA A 212 16.32 10.82 9.53
C ALA A 212 16.58 9.40 10.05
N GLY A 213 15.85 8.45 9.48
CA GLY A 213 15.95 7.05 9.78
C GLY A 213 15.96 6.19 8.52
N SER A 214 15.48 4.96 8.67
CA SER A 214 15.47 3.98 7.57
C SER A 214 14.55 4.36 6.41
N GLY A 215 13.53 5.20 6.64
CA GLY A 215 12.61 5.60 5.59
C GLY A 215 13.21 6.56 4.56
N GLU A 216 14.07 7.47 4.98
CA GLU A 216 14.78 8.38 4.06
C GLU A 216 15.77 7.62 3.18
N VAL A 217 16.36 6.52 3.69
CA VAL A 217 17.19 5.61 2.89
C VAL A 217 16.35 4.87 1.83
N LEU A 218 15.12 4.47 2.16
CA LEU A 218 14.19 3.90 1.19
C LEU A 218 13.76 4.94 0.13
N ASN A 219 13.51 6.18 0.54
CA ASN A 219 13.22 7.27 -0.41
C ASN A 219 14.43 7.51 -1.34
N ALA A 220 15.66 7.46 -0.82
CA ALA A 220 16.89 7.58 -1.60
C ALA A 220 17.01 6.46 -2.66
N LEU A 221 16.63 5.23 -2.33
CA LEU A 221 16.58 4.12 -3.29
C LEU A 221 15.66 4.44 -4.49
N GLY A 222 14.47 4.96 -4.25
CA GLY A 222 13.54 5.38 -5.31
C GLY A 222 14.09 6.52 -6.17
N LEU A 223 14.60 7.57 -5.52
CA LEU A 223 15.20 8.73 -6.20
C LEU A 223 16.46 8.37 -7.01
N ALA A 224 17.15 7.27 -6.70
CA ALA A 224 18.32 6.83 -7.46
C ALA A 224 18.01 6.55 -8.96
N ILE A 225 16.77 6.14 -9.26
CA ILE A 225 16.27 5.94 -10.63
C ILE A 225 15.25 6.99 -11.07
N GLY A 226 15.00 8.01 -10.24
CA GLY A 226 14.03 9.06 -10.51
C GLY A 226 12.58 8.73 -10.21
N ALA A 227 12.33 7.79 -9.30
CA ALA A 227 11.01 7.41 -8.81
C ALA A 227 10.61 8.26 -7.59
N GLU A 228 10.06 9.45 -7.83
CA GLU A 228 9.62 10.39 -6.78
C GLU A 228 8.50 9.82 -5.91
N GLN A 229 7.48 9.21 -6.54
CA GLN A 229 6.27 8.69 -5.87
C GLN A 229 6.51 7.38 -5.10
N PHE A 230 7.75 6.88 -5.05
CA PHE A 230 8.05 5.61 -4.38
C PHE A 230 7.77 5.69 -2.87
N GLY A 231 8.17 6.79 -2.22
CA GLY A 231 7.99 6.96 -0.76
C GLY A 231 6.52 7.02 -0.33
N SER A 232 5.68 7.74 -1.09
CA SER A 232 4.22 7.81 -0.85
C SER A 232 3.54 6.47 -1.13
N LEU A 233 3.94 5.75 -2.18
CA LEU A 233 3.43 4.41 -2.45
C LEU A 233 3.82 3.39 -1.38
N LEU A 234 5.00 3.53 -0.73
CA LEU A 234 5.34 2.73 0.44
C LEU A 234 4.39 3.00 1.62
N GLN A 235 3.97 4.26 1.83
CA GLN A 235 2.94 4.57 2.83
C GLN A 235 1.61 3.91 2.48
N PHE A 236 1.21 3.98 1.21
CA PHE A 236 0.02 3.29 0.72
C PHE A 236 0.11 1.77 0.94
N CYS A 237 1.28 1.15 0.80
CA CYS A 237 1.46 -0.26 1.14
C CYS A 237 1.24 -0.56 2.63
N GLY A 238 1.62 0.36 3.52
CA GLY A 238 1.27 0.30 4.94
C GLY A 238 -0.24 0.38 5.19
N LEU A 239 -0.95 1.26 4.45
CA LEU A 239 -2.42 1.30 4.50
C LEU A 239 -3.04 -0.02 4.03
N LEU A 240 -2.54 -0.55 2.92
CA LEU A 240 -2.99 -1.80 2.31
C LEU A 240 -2.81 -2.99 3.26
N SER A 241 -1.73 -2.98 4.05
CA SER A 241 -1.43 -4.02 5.01
C SER A 241 -2.40 -4.00 6.20
N ILE A 242 -2.70 -2.82 6.75
CA ILE A 242 -3.68 -2.62 7.82
C ILE A 242 -5.08 -3.00 7.33
N TYR A 243 -5.44 -2.56 6.12
CA TYR A 243 -6.69 -2.95 5.47
C TYR A 243 -6.79 -4.48 5.31
N GLY A 244 -5.72 -5.14 4.86
CA GLY A 244 -5.67 -6.59 4.70
C GLY A 244 -5.90 -7.35 6.00
N ILE A 245 -5.35 -6.86 7.12
CA ILE A 245 -5.61 -7.38 8.46
C ILE A 245 -7.09 -7.18 8.80
N LEU A 246 -7.60 -5.93 8.76
CA LEU A 246 -8.97 -5.64 9.14
C LEU A 246 -10.02 -6.35 8.26
N SER A 247 -9.71 -6.58 6.98
CA SER A 247 -10.62 -7.12 5.97
C SER A 247 -10.49 -8.62 5.71
N PHE A 248 -9.40 -9.28 6.13
CA PHE A 248 -9.30 -10.74 5.97
C PHE A 248 -8.88 -11.52 7.23
N TYR A 249 -8.25 -10.88 8.23
CA TYR A 249 -7.93 -11.58 9.47
C TYR A 249 -9.18 -11.80 10.33
N SER A 250 -9.29 -13.01 10.89
CA SER A 250 -10.31 -13.36 11.87
C SER A 250 -9.76 -14.31 12.91
N PHE A 251 -10.13 -14.02 14.15
CA PHE A 251 -9.90 -14.90 15.28
C PHE A 251 -10.92 -16.04 15.35
N ALA A 252 -12.20 -15.73 15.10
CA ALA A 252 -13.31 -16.66 15.26
C ALA A 252 -13.47 -17.60 14.06
N GLU A 253 -13.72 -18.88 14.34
CA GLU A 253 -14.00 -19.91 13.33
C GLU A 253 -15.43 -19.82 12.76
N LYS A 254 -16.37 -19.17 13.46
CA LYS A 254 -17.75 -18.95 13.00
C LYS A 254 -18.02 -17.45 12.86
N PHE A 255 -18.43 -17.04 11.66
CA PHE A 255 -18.86 -15.67 11.38
C PHE A 255 -20.39 -15.60 11.37
N SER A 256 -20.96 -14.68 12.14
CA SER A 256 -22.35 -14.25 11.91
C SER A 256 -22.40 -13.21 10.79
N GLU A 257 -23.53 -13.11 10.08
CA GLU A 257 -23.71 -12.07 9.06
C GLU A 257 -23.61 -10.65 9.65
N SER A 258 -24.03 -10.46 10.90
CA SER A 258 -23.89 -9.19 11.63
C SER A 258 -22.45 -8.78 11.85
N ASP A 259 -21.54 -9.73 12.12
CA ASP A 259 -20.11 -9.44 12.33
C ASP A 259 -19.47 -8.89 11.05
N GLY A 260 -19.94 -9.34 9.88
CA GLY A 260 -19.49 -8.84 8.58
C GLY A 260 -19.83 -7.36 8.36
N VAL A 261 -20.99 -6.90 8.83
CA VAL A 261 -21.41 -5.49 8.72
C VAL A 261 -20.59 -4.61 9.65
N TRP A 262 -20.45 -4.98 10.93
CA TRP A 262 -19.67 -4.22 11.91
C TRP A 262 -18.22 -4.05 11.49
N ARG A 263 -17.63 -5.10 10.94
CA ARG A 263 -16.27 -5.07 10.41
C ARG A 263 -16.10 -4.07 9.28
N LYS A 264 -17.05 -3.99 8.34
CA LYS A 264 -17.03 -2.98 7.27
C LYS A 264 -17.16 -1.57 7.83
N ILE A 265 -17.99 -1.37 8.85
CA ILE A 265 -18.13 -0.07 9.52
C ILE A 265 -16.80 0.34 10.16
N ILE A 266 -16.09 -0.58 10.84
CA ILE A 266 -14.76 -0.31 11.41
C ILE A 266 -13.76 0.08 10.32
N ILE A 267 -13.75 -0.64 9.20
CA ILE A 267 -12.87 -0.32 8.06
C ILE A 267 -13.17 1.08 7.52
N ILE A 268 -14.45 1.43 7.36
CA ILE A 268 -14.84 2.75 6.87
C ILE A 268 -14.45 3.85 7.86
N ALA A 269 -14.68 3.63 9.17
CA ALA A 269 -14.29 4.58 10.19
C ALA A 269 -12.77 4.84 10.15
N PHE A 270 -11.96 3.78 10.02
CA PHE A 270 -10.51 3.89 9.83
C PHE A 270 -10.14 4.67 8.56
N LEU A 271 -10.66 4.24 7.38
CA LEU A 271 -10.35 4.86 6.09
C LEU A 271 -10.87 6.29 5.95
N SER A 272 -11.88 6.68 6.73
CA SER A 272 -12.42 8.04 6.74
C SER A 272 -11.63 9.02 7.61
N SER A 273 -10.60 8.56 8.33
CA SER A 273 -9.83 9.43 9.19
C SER A 273 -9.04 10.48 8.38
N PRO A 274 -9.14 11.79 8.72
CA PRO A 274 -8.54 12.87 7.93
C PRO A 274 -7.01 12.79 7.89
N VAL A 275 -6.40 12.18 8.93
CA VAL A 275 -4.95 12.02 9.05
C VAL A 275 -4.38 11.15 7.92
N LEU A 276 -5.14 10.18 7.39
CA LEU A 276 -4.67 9.30 6.31
C LEU A 276 -4.43 10.05 5.01
N VAL A 277 -5.19 11.12 4.72
CA VAL A 277 -4.98 11.93 3.51
C VAL A 277 -3.58 12.53 3.51
N PHE A 278 -3.14 13.04 4.66
CA PHE A 278 -1.80 13.59 4.83
C PHE A 278 -0.71 12.51 4.83
N LEU A 279 -0.94 11.39 5.52
CA LEU A 279 0.06 10.33 5.62
C LEU A 279 0.30 9.57 4.31
N VAL A 280 -0.74 9.37 3.49
CA VAL A 280 -0.62 8.63 2.23
C VAL A 280 -0.01 9.49 1.12
N SER A 281 -0.31 10.80 1.12
CA SER A 281 0.20 11.74 0.11
C SER A 281 1.65 12.18 0.34
N SER A 282 2.24 11.87 1.50
CA SER A 282 3.60 12.28 1.85
C SER A 282 4.54 11.08 1.98
N PRO A 283 5.82 11.21 1.59
CA PRO A 283 6.82 10.15 1.66
C PRO A 283 7.36 9.95 3.10
N LYS A 284 6.50 10.16 4.11
CA LYS A 284 6.90 10.09 5.52
C LYS A 284 6.78 8.66 6.02
N PRO A 285 7.87 8.01 6.46
CA PRO A 285 7.86 6.66 7.01
C PRO A 285 7.11 6.63 8.35
N GLN A 286 5.77 6.66 8.32
CA GLN A 286 4.92 6.52 9.49
C GLN A 286 3.89 5.42 9.31
N LEU A 287 3.12 5.46 8.22
CA LEU A 287 2.07 4.49 7.94
C LEU A 287 2.65 3.10 7.62
N LEU A 288 3.79 3.05 6.95
CA LEU A 288 4.54 1.81 6.72
C LEU A 288 4.90 1.12 8.05
N GLN A 289 5.39 1.86 9.03
CA GLN A 289 5.80 1.37 10.35
C GLN A 289 4.60 0.93 11.19
N ILE A 290 3.49 1.68 11.13
CA ILE A 290 2.23 1.29 11.76
C ILE A 290 1.74 -0.04 11.16
N GLY A 291 1.89 -0.22 9.85
CA GLY A 291 1.61 -1.51 9.19
C GLY A 291 2.49 -2.64 9.75
N MET A 292 3.80 -2.40 9.93
CA MET A 292 4.75 -3.40 10.43
C MET A 292 4.44 -3.82 11.87
N THR A 293 4.14 -2.85 12.75
CA THR A 293 3.80 -3.13 14.15
C THR A 293 2.44 -3.79 14.28
N SER A 294 1.45 -3.38 13.47
CA SER A 294 0.15 -4.04 13.40
C SER A 294 0.30 -5.50 12.97
N PHE A 295 1.13 -5.78 11.96
CA PHE A 295 1.42 -7.14 11.53
C PHE A 295 2.11 -7.94 12.64
N ALA A 296 3.13 -7.37 13.29
CA ALA A 296 3.81 -8.01 14.43
C ALA A 296 2.84 -8.40 15.56
N ILE A 297 1.88 -7.53 15.91
CA ILE A 297 0.85 -7.81 16.91
C ILE A 297 -0.07 -8.96 16.45
N THR A 298 -0.52 -8.94 15.18
CA THR A 298 -1.37 -10.03 14.68
C THR A 298 -0.67 -11.39 14.73
N LEU A 299 0.63 -11.43 14.42
CA LEU A 299 1.43 -12.64 14.52
C LEU A 299 1.61 -13.09 15.97
N LEU A 300 1.83 -12.14 16.89
CA LEU A 300 1.91 -12.45 18.32
C LEU A 300 0.62 -13.13 18.80
N LEU A 301 -0.54 -12.60 18.41
CA LEU A 301 -1.84 -13.20 18.73
C LEU A 301 -2.01 -14.60 18.10
N GLU A 302 -1.51 -14.80 16.89
CA GLU A 302 -1.54 -16.09 16.20
C GLU A 302 -0.63 -17.14 16.87
N ILE A 303 0.55 -16.74 17.36
CA ILE A 303 1.44 -17.58 18.17
C ILE A 303 0.72 -18.06 19.42
N PHE A 304 0.06 -17.16 20.16
CA PHE A 304 -0.64 -17.52 21.39
C PHE A 304 -1.82 -18.45 21.16
N SER A 305 -2.47 -18.36 20.00
CA SER A 305 -3.81 -18.96 19.81
C SER A 305 -3.83 -20.20 18.93
N LYS A 306 -2.95 -20.29 17.92
CA LYS A 306 -3.08 -21.28 16.83
C LYS A 306 -1.83 -22.13 16.59
N ILE A 307 -0.63 -21.65 16.93
CA ILE A 307 0.61 -22.34 16.58
C ILE A 307 0.92 -23.46 17.60
N LYS A 308 0.79 -24.71 17.13
CA LYS A 308 0.93 -25.91 17.99
C LYS A 308 2.38 -26.33 18.28
N THR A 309 3.34 -26.07 17.39
CA THR A 309 4.72 -26.59 17.50
C THR A 309 5.74 -25.53 17.88
N ASP A 310 6.67 -25.84 18.79
CA ASP A 310 7.61 -24.85 19.35
C ASP A 310 8.62 -24.29 18.32
N LYS A 311 9.06 -25.09 17.34
CA LYS A 311 9.91 -24.61 16.24
C LYS A 311 9.22 -23.50 15.43
N ASN A 312 7.94 -23.68 15.12
CA ASN A 312 7.16 -22.68 14.37
C ASN A 312 6.92 -21.41 15.20
N LYS A 313 6.78 -21.54 16.53
CA LYS A 313 6.70 -20.37 17.42
C LYS A 313 7.99 -19.56 17.40
N LEU A 314 9.15 -20.21 17.45
CA LEU A 314 10.46 -19.54 17.34
C LEU A 314 10.63 -18.81 16.01
N PHE A 315 10.25 -19.43 14.89
CA PHE A 315 10.32 -18.77 13.57
C PHE A 315 9.39 -17.56 13.51
N ALA A 316 8.13 -17.67 13.93
CA ALA A 316 7.21 -16.54 13.96
C ALA A 316 7.71 -15.42 14.91
N PHE A 317 8.26 -15.78 16.07
CA PHE A 317 8.86 -14.84 17.01
C PHE A 317 10.07 -14.10 16.40
N SER A 318 10.94 -14.80 15.66
CA SER A 318 12.07 -14.15 14.97
C SER A 318 11.60 -13.11 13.96
N LEU A 319 10.50 -13.38 13.24
CA LEU A 319 9.92 -12.44 12.29
C LEU A 319 9.30 -11.22 13.00
N ILE A 320 8.66 -11.42 14.17
CA ILE A 320 8.18 -10.34 15.03
C ILE A 320 9.34 -9.44 15.48
N CYS A 321 10.46 -10.02 15.94
CA CYS A 321 11.63 -9.24 16.34
C CYS A 321 12.16 -8.38 15.18
N ILE A 322 12.28 -8.94 13.98
CA ILE A 322 12.76 -8.20 12.81
C ILE A 322 11.79 -7.06 12.44
N LEU A 323 10.47 -7.31 12.47
CA LEU A 323 9.46 -6.27 12.24
C LEU A 323 9.61 -5.11 13.23
N ILE A 324 9.69 -5.41 14.53
CA ILE A 324 9.82 -4.38 15.57
C ILE A 324 11.14 -3.62 15.44
N MET A 325 12.25 -4.32 15.20
CA MET A 325 13.56 -3.69 15.00
C MET A 325 13.57 -2.75 13.78
N SER A 326 12.92 -3.14 12.67
CA SER A 326 12.81 -2.25 11.50
C SER A 326 11.94 -1.02 11.78
N ALA A 327 10.92 -1.16 12.63
CA ALA A 327 10.05 -0.05 13.01
C ALA A 327 10.76 0.98 13.90
N THR A 328 11.63 0.54 14.82
CA THR A 328 12.43 1.45 15.65
C THR A 328 13.47 2.23 14.84
N GLN A 329 14.00 1.65 13.75
CA GLN A 329 14.97 2.31 12.87
C GLN A 329 14.38 3.47 12.05
N ALA A 330 13.06 3.54 11.90
CA ALA A 330 12.42 4.54 11.07
C ALA A 330 12.41 5.94 11.68
N LYS A 331 12.35 6.03 13.02
CA LYS A 331 12.51 7.28 13.77
C LYS A 331 13.31 6.99 15.04
N PHE A 332 14.58 7.38 15.02
CA PHE A 332 15.54 7.21 16.12
C PHE A 332 15.32 8.15 17.31
N SER A 333 14.15 8.78 17.42
CA SER A 333 13.87 9.87 18.37
C SER A 333 13.95 9.50 19.85
N PHE A 334 14.13 8.23 20.24
CA PHE A 334 14.08 7.86 21.67
C PHE A 334 15.32 7.15 22.22
N PHE A 335 16.31 6.73 21.40
CA PHE A 335 17.45 5.96 21.92
C PHE A 335 18.81 6.65 21.83
N CYS A 336 19.00 7.63 20.94
CA CYS A 336 20.30 8.27 20.71
C CYS A 336 20.21 9.80 20.64
N GLN A 337 19.48 10.42 21.58
CA GLN A 337 19.58 11.88 21.82
C GLN A 337 20.57 12.21 22.95
N LEU A 338 21.47 11.26 23.26
CA LEU A 338 22.46 11.34 24.34
C LEU A 338 23.92 11.45 23.85
N PHE A 339 24.14 11.71 22.56
CA PHE A 339 25.47 12.09 22.05
C PHE A 339 25.39 13.24 21.05
#